data_AF-A0A1S9RHK9-F1
#
_entry.id   AF-A0A1S9RHK9-F1
#
_cell.length_a   1.000
_cell.length_b   1.000
_cell.length_c   1.000
_cell.angle_alpha   90.00
_cell.angle_beta   90.00
_cell.angle_gamma   90.00
#
_symmetry.space_group_name_H-M   'P 1'
#
loop_
_entity.id
_entity.type
_entity.pdbx_description
1 polymer ?
#
loop_
_entity_poly.entity_id
_entity_poly.type
_entity_poly.pdbx_seq_one_letter_code
_entity_poly.pdbx_strand_id
1 'polypeptide(L)'
;MHFPRASWLLAACLGNVVSATGAGILEVDLIFPRNDTYAPTHNFPVVFAVQNAQRARYLNPSIQYLMWNSQTQDTSFTLSHDLGWKNWTEDTYLAHEVMSFPSQEGRYKVSWSLTWDSCDEESFGNPDRIPRMIHNKTTWATYFTIDNSAPQVDLVAATANKTCPNEYGMIINVSDKTLMVPSSVESSGKTWNNDICAVLSNSTSTPIPDPCRVHIDKAAAESINASVTARVCSGIDPPEYCKKNAATQLAVAGVSSFLAVVGALGFFLA
;
A
#
# COMPACT_ATOMS: atom_id res chain seq x y z
N MET A 1 -25.84 -0.21 -46.01
CA MET A 1 -25.10 -1.16 -45.14
C MET A 1 -24.56 -0.36 -43.96
N HIS A 2 -25.16 -0.53 -42.78
CA HIS A 2 -24.75 0.18 -41.56
C HIS A 2 -23.68 -0.65 -40.86
N PHE A 3 -22.47 -0.10 -40.71
CA PHE A 3 -21.44 -0.65 -39.84
C PHE A 3 -21.70 -0.20 -38.40
N PRO A 4 -21.76 -1.09 -37.40
CA PRO A 4 -21.91 -0.68 -36.02
C PRO A 4 -20.55 -0.20 -35.49
N ARG A 5 -20.51 1.05 -35.00
CA ARG A 5 -19.40 1.56 -34.19
C ARG A 5 -19.45 0.90 -32.82
N ALA A 6 -18.53 -0.03 -32.56
CA ALA A 6 -18.31 -0.56 -31.22
C ALA A 6 -17.63 0.53 -30.38
N SER A 7 -18.42 1.23 -29.56
CA SER A 7 -17.92 2.20 -28.58
C SER A 7 -17.41 1.44 -27.35
N TRP A 8 -16.10 1.29 -27.21
CA TRP A 8 -15.48 0.76 -26.00
C TRP A 8 -15.56 1.83 -24.91
N LEU A 9 -16.56 1.72 -24.03
CA LEU A 9 -16.63 2.52 -22.82
C LEU A 9 -15.73 1.87 -21.76
N LEU A 10 -14.60 2.50 -21.46
CA LEU A 10 -13.84 2.25 -20.25
C LEU A 10 -14.71 2.72 -19.08
N ALA A 11 -15.38 1.79 -18.40
CA ALA A 11 -16.07 2.07 -17.16
C ALA A 11 -15.01 2.35 -16.07
N ALA A 12 -14.78 3.64 -15.78
CA ALA A 12 -14.07 4.04 -14.59
C ALA A 12 -14.98 3.77 -13.38
N CYS A 13 -14.78 2.64 -12.71
CA CYS A 13 -15.42 2.37 -11.42
C CYS A 13 -14.79 3.27 -10.36
N LEU A 14 -15.37 4.45 -10.17
CA LEU A 14 -15.14 5.24 -8.96
C LEU A 14 -15.91 4.54 -7.83
N GLY A 15 -15.20 3.77 -7.01
CA GLY A 15 -15.74 3.28 -5.75
C GLY A 15 -16.09 4.48 -4.86
N ASN A 16 -17.28 4.45 -4.24
CA ASN A 16 -17.66 5.46 -3.28
C ASN A 16 -16.83 5.25 -2.00
N VAL A 17 -15.80 6.08 -1.81
CA VAL A 17 -15.10 6.20 -0.52
C VAL A 17 -15.82 7.30 0.26
N VAL A 18 -16.41 6.95 1.40
CA VAL A 18 -17.01 7.93 2.31
C VAL A 18 -15.87 8.79 2.88
N SER A 19 -15.87 10.10 2.55
CA SER A 19 -14.88 11.06 3.03
C SER A 19 -14.79 11.07 4.56
N ALA A 20 -13.57 11.17 5.06
CA ALA A 20 -13.23 11.02 6.46
C ALA A 20 -13.86 12.08 7.38
N THR A 21 -14.14 11.63 8.59
CA THR A 21 -14.20 12.48 9.78
C THR A 21 -12.82 13.11 10.03
N GLY A 22 -12.72 14.42 9.77
CA GLY A 22 -11.62 15.30 10.18
C GLY A 22 -10.61 15.59 9.07
N ALA A 23 -10.72 16.78 8.47
CA ALA A 23 -9.89 17.22 7.34
C ALA A 23 -8.37 17.10 7.60
N GLY A 24 -7.89 17.16 8.84
CA GLY A 24 -6.46 17.12 9.22
C GLY A 24 -5.94 15.79 9.76
N ILE A 25 -6.62 14.67 9.52
CA ILE A 25 -6.19 13.36 10.05
C ILE A 25 -5.61 12.53 8.91
N LEU A 26 -4.41 11.97 9.10
CA LEU A 26 -3.89 10.85 8.32
C LEU A 26 -4.03 9.59 9.17
N GLU A 27 -4.62 8.53 8.61
CA GLU A 27 -4.81 7.27 9.31
C GLU A 27 -4.12 6.12 8.56
N VAL A 28 -3.41 5.26 9.29
CA VAL A 28 -2.72 4.10 8.72
C VAL A 28 -3.14 2.85 9.48
N ASP A 29 -3.69 1.88 8.76
CA ASP A 29 -4.30 0.69 9.33
C ASP A 29 -3.71 -0.58 8.76
N LEU A 30 -3.38 -1.54 9.61
CA LEU A 30 -3.15 -2.92 9.16
C LEU A 30 -4.51 -3.57 8.91
N ILE A 31 -4.94 -3.62 7.64
CA ILE A 31 -6.24 -4.17 7.28
C ILE A 31 -6.22 -5.68 7.02
N PHE A 32 -5.05 -6.24 6.74
CA PHE A 32 -4.82 -7.68 6.67
C PHE A 32 -3.35 -8.01 6.97
N PRO A 33 -3.06 -9.05 7.78
CA PRO A 33 -3.99 -9.98 8.41
C PRO A 33 -4.68 -9.40 9.66
N ARG A 34 -5.86 -9.93 9.95
CA ARG A 34 -6.53 -9.77 11.26
C ARG A 34 -6.23 -10.97 12.16
N ASN A 35 -6.53 -10.85 13.45
CA ASN A 35 -6.41 -11.92 14.44
C ASN A 35 -7.45 -13.04 14.25
N ASP A 36 -7.28 -13.75 13.14
CA ASP A 36 -8.09 -14.86 12.64
C ASP A 36 -7.16 -16.02 12.22
N THR A 37 -7.79 -17.08 11.73
CA THR A 37 -7.12 -18.28 11.20
C THR A 37 -7.28 -18.35 9.69
N TYR A 38 -6.20 -18.65 8.98
CA TYR A 38 -6.15 -18.76 7.52
C TYR A 38 -5.50 -20.07 7.09
N ALA A 39 -5.90 -20.58 5.93
CA ALA A 39 -5.20 -21.69 5.30
C ALA A 39 -3.76 -21.27 4.94
N PRO A 40 -2.80 -22.21 4.93
CA PRO A 40 -1.47 -21.93 4.41
C PRO A 40 -1.54 -21.51 2.95
N THR A 41 -0.79 -20.46 2.60
CA THR A 41 -0.67 -19.96 1.22
C THR A 41 0.78 -19.65 0.93
N HIS A 42 1.20 -19.85 -0.32
CA HIS A 42 2.56 -19.58 -0.75
C HIS A 42 2.88 -18.09 -0.75
N ASN A 43 1.90 -17.21 -1.00
CA ASN A 43 2.07 -15.76 -1.04
C ASN A 43 1.02 -15.12 -0.13
N PHE A 44 1.31 -15.03 1.16
CA PHE A 44 0.37 -14.46 2.11
C PHE A 44 0.40 -12.95 2.06
N PRO A 45 -0.74 -12.30 1.81
CA PRO A 45 -0.79 -10.86 1.69
C PRO A 45 -0.58 -10.18 3.04
N VAL A 46 0.02 -9.02 3.02
CA VAL A 46 -0.02 -8.03 4.09
C VAL A 46 -0.51 -6.75 3.45
N VAL A 47 -1.61 -6.20 3.96
CA VAL A 47 -2.27 -5.03 3.36
C VAL A 47 -2.49 -3.98 4.44
N PHE A 48 -1.99 -2.78 4.14
CA PHE A 48 -2.24 -1.59 4.92
C PHE A 48 -3.16 -0.65 4.14
N ALA A 49 -4.05 0.03 4.85
CA ALA A 49 -4.77 1.17 4.31
C ALA A 49 -4.13 2.46 4.83
N VAL A 50 -3.93 3.43 3.94
CA VAL A 50 -3.59 4.81 4.27
C VAL A 50 -4.80 5.65 3.92
N GLN A 51 -5.55 6.11 4.91
CA GLN A 51 -6.77 6.88 4.75
C GLN A 51 -6.48 8.37 4.88
N ASN A 52 -7.20 9.21 4.11
CA ASN A 52 -6.83 10.61 3.84
C ASN A 52 -5.41 10.72 3.29
N ALA A 53 -5.08 9.86 2.33
CA ALA A 53 -3.71 9.61 1.89
C ALA A 53 -2.99 10.87 1.37
N GLN A 54 -3.72 11.86 0.86
CA GLN A 54 -3.16 13.16 0.45
C GLN A 54 -2.38 13.88 1.58
N ARG A 55 -2.75 13.64 2.85
CA ARG A 55 -2.05 14.22 4.02
C ARG A 55 -0.64 13.65 4.22
N ALA A 56 -0.33 12.49 3.64
CA ALA A 56 1.00 11.87 3.72
C ALA A 56 2.05 12.56 2.84
N ARG A 57 1.63 13.43 1.89
CA ARG A 57 2.50 14.01 0.85
C ARG A 57 3.78 14.68 1.36
N TYR A 58 3.68 15.31 2.53
CA TYR A 58 4.77 16.07 3.14
C TYR A 58 5.30 15.45 4.43
N LEU A 59 5.00 14.16 4.65
CA LEU A 59 5.42 13.41 5.83
C LEU A 59 6.46 12.33 5.54
N ASN A 60 6.76 12.06 4.27
CA ASN A 60 7.73 11.06 3.84
C ASN A 60 7.60 9.69 4.57
N PRO A 61 6.38 9.13 4.67
CA PRO A 61 6.14 7.99 5.53
C PRO A 61 6.77 6.71 4.97
N SER A 62 7.11 5.79 5.86
CA SER A 62 7.50 4.44 5.51
C SER A 62 6.94 3.42 6.49
N ILE A 63 6.47 2.29 5.95
CA ILE A 63 5.95 1.18 6.72
C ILE A 63 6.96 0.04 6.66
N GLN A 64 7.57 -0.26 7.79
CA GLN A 64 8.43 -1.43 7.95
C GLN A 64 7.66 -2.51 8.70
N TYR A 65 7.74 -3.77 8.28
CA TYR A 65 7.08 -4.84 9.02
C TYR A 65 7.86 -6.13 8.94
N LEU A 66 7.67 -6.90 10.00
CA LEU A 66 8.34 -8.13 10.34
C LEU A 66 7.28 -9.16 10.68
N MET A 67 7.35 -10.31 10.05
CA MET A 67 6.49 -11.44 10.39
C MET A 67 7.34 -12.65 10.74
N TRP A 68 6.91 -13.38 11.77
CA TRP A 68 7.58 -14.59 12.23
C TRP A 68 6.59 -15.55 12.88
N ASN A 69 6.94 -16.84 12.84
CA ASN A 69 6.24 -17.85 13.63
C ASN A 69 6.60 -17.65 15.11
N SER A 70 5.60 -17.36 15.94
CA SER A 70 5.80 -17.05 17.36
C SER A 70 6.22 -18.26 18.19
N GLN A 71 6.04 -19.48 17.67
CA GLN A 71 6.36 -20.72 18.38
C GLN A 71 7.81 -21.12 18.14
N THR A 72 8.26 -21.09 16.88
CA THR A 72 9.63 -21.49 16.51
C THR A 72 10.61 -20.32 16.62
N GLN A 73 10.14 -19.07 16.56
CA GLN A 73 10.96 -17.86 16.44
C GLN A 73 11.90 -17.86 15.21
N ASP A 74 11.71 -18.80 14.28
CA ASP A 74 12.52 -18.93 13.10
C ASP A 74 12.12 -17.91 12.03
N THR A 75 13.14 -17.39 11.34
CA THR A 75 13.07 -16.52 10.15
C THR A 75 12.19 -15.28 10.28
N SER A 76 12.86 -14.13 10.33
CA SER A 76 12.21 -12.83 10.32
C SER A 76 12.49 -12.16 8.97
N PHE A 77 11.44 -11.89 8.20
CA PHE A 77 11.56 -11.14 6.95
C PHE A 77 11.16 -9.70 7.22
N THR A 78 12.10 -8.79 7.01
CA THR A 78 11.84 -7.35 7.07
C THR A 78 11.46 -6.88 5.67
N LEU A 79 10.23 -6.41 5.52
CA LEU A 79 9.78 -5.72 4.33
C LEU A 79 9.58 -4.25 4.66
N SER A 80 9.88 -3.38 3.70
CA SER A 80 9.74 -1.94 3.83
C SER A 80 9.00 -1.40 2.63
N HIS A 81 7.90 -0.69 2.88
CA HIS A 81 7.27 0.18 1.89
C HIS A 81 7.76 1.59 2.14
N ASP A 82 8.63 2.08 1.27
CA ASP A 82 8.90 3.51 1.20
C ASP A 82 7.77 4.18 0.43
N LEU A 83 7.02 5.03 1.12
CA LEU A 83 5.86 5.73 0.57
C LEU A 83 6.18 7.20 0.29
N GLY A 84 7.43 7.65 0.50
CA GLY A 84 7.86 9.02 0.24
C GLY A 84 7.69 9.46 -1.21
N TRP A 85 7.90 8.53 -2.15
CA TRP A 85 7.80 8.76 -3.59
C TRP A 85 6.40 8.57 -4.17
N LYS A 86 5.43 8.16 -3.34
CA LYS A 86 4.06 7.95 -3.80
C LYS A 86 3.45 9.30 -4.20
N ASN A 87 2.87 9.35 -5.40
CA ASN A 87 1.99 10.45 -5.75
C ASN A 87 0.65 10.27 -5.05
N TRP A 88 0.39 11.05 -3.99
CA TRP A 88 -0.80 10.95 -3.16
C TRP A 88 -1.96 11.69 -3.79
N THR A 89 -2.70 10.98 -4.65
CA THR A 89 -3.88 11.53 -5.35
C THR A 89 -5.18 10.91 -4.87
N GLU A 90 -5.10 9.72 -4.30
CA GLU A 90 -6.23 8.95 -3.80
C GLU A 90 -6.63 9.38 -2.39
N ASP A 91 -7.91 9.20 -2.05
CA ASP A 91 -8.40 9.38 -0.68
C ASP A 91 -7.91 8.24 0.24
N THR A 92 -7.93 7.01 -0.27
CA THR A 92 -7.39 5.83 0.40
C THR A 92 -6.40 5.11 -0.50
N TYR A 93 -5.21 4.82 0.02
CA TYR A 93 -4.18 4.04 -0.65
C TYR A 93 -4.00 2.68 0.04
N LEU A 94 -4.02 1.59 -0.75
CA LEU A 94 -3.82 0.24 -0.25
C LEU A 94 -2.37 -0.21 -0.50
N ALA A 95 -1.50 0.00 0.49
CA ALA A 95 -0.14 -0.50 0.44
C ALA A 95 -0.14 -2.01 0.71
N HIS A 96 0.46 -2.80 -0.17
CA HIS A 96 0.38 -4.25 -0.09
C HIS A 96 1.68 -4.93 -0.51
N GLU A 97 1.94 -6.09 0.11
CA GLU A 97 3.03 -7.00 -0.24
C GLU A 97 2.62 -8.44 0.04
N VAL A 98 3.48 -9.39 -0.37
CA VAL A 98 3.34 -10.80 -0.01
C VAL A 98 4.55 -11.36 0.69
N MET A 99 4.31 -12.40 1.48
CA MET A 99 5.34 -13.15 2.18
C MET A 99 5.30 -14.63 1.79
N SER A 100 6.47 -15.24 1.63
CA SER A 100 6.63 -16.55 0.97
C SER A 100 6.62 -17.78 1.89
N PHE A 101 6.63 -17.59 3.22
CA PHE A 101 6.83 -18.66 4.22
C PHE A 101 5.62 -19.15 5.05
N PRO A 102 4.37 -18.67 4.92
CA PRO A 102 3.27 -19.11 5.78
C PRO A 102 2.62 -20.41 5.31
N SER A 103 3.39 -21.28 4.63
CA SER A 103 2.95 -22.63 4.29
C SER A 103 3.00 -23.59 5.48
N GLN A 104 3.60 -23.19 6.61
CA GLN A 104 3.66 -23.98 7.84
C GLN A 104 2.51 -23.59 8.78
N GLU A 105 1.90 -24.58 9.42
CA GLU A 105 0.92 -24.33 10.47
C GLU A 105 1.58 -23.68 11.69
N GLY A 106 0.83 -22.85 12.41
CA GLY A 106 1.30 -22.25 13.64
C GLY A 106 0.69 -20.90 13.93
N ARG A 107 1.13 -20.31 15.03
CA ARG A 107 0.74 -18.96 15.44
C ARG A 107 1.80 -17.96 14.99
N TYR A 108 1.39 -17.01 14.18
CA TYR A 108 2.25 -16.00 13.61
C TYR A 108 2.01 -14.65 14.25
N LYS A 109 3.03 -13.81 14.21
CA LYS A 109 2.96 -12.40 14.59
C LYS A 109 3.44 -11.57 13.43
N VAL A 110 2.68 -10.56 13.05
CA VAL A 110 3.14 -9.45 12.23
C VAL A 110 3.35 -8.25 13.14
N SER A 111 4.58 -7.76 13.24
CA SER A 111 4.90 -6.49 13.87
C SER A 111 5.22 -5.48 12.78
N TRP A 112 4.69 -4.27 12.91
CA TRP A 112 4.89 -3.24 11.91
C TRP A 112 5.15 -1.91 12.59
N SER A 113 5.96 -1.08 11.93
CA SER A 113 6.31 0.26 12.34
C SER A 113 5.96 1.23 11.23
N LEU A 114 5.24 2.28 11.59
CA LEU A 114 5.14 3.49 10.76
C LEU A 114 6.23 4.46 11.22
N THR A 115 6.97 4.98 10.26
CA THR A 115 7.90 6.09 10.45
C THR A 115 7.47 7.25 9.58
N TRP A 116 7.63 8.47 10.07
CA TRP A 116 7.32 9.68 9.32
C TRP A 116 8.14 10.87 9.83
N ASP A 117 8.35 11.82 8.94
CA ASP A 117 9.07 13.07 9.19
C ASP A 117 8.08 14.23 9.23
N SER A 118 8.31 15.22 10.08
CA SER A 118 7.51 16.46 10.10
C SER A 118 8.40 17.66 10.41
N CYS A 119 7.93 18.86 10.06
CA CYS A 119 8.70 20.07 10.31
C CYS A 119 8.84 20.34 11.81
N ASP A 120 10.03 20.76 12.23
CA ASP A 120 10.26 21.37 13.53
C ASP A 120 10.23 22.90 13.36
N GLU A 121 9.07 23.51 13.63
CA GLU A 121 8.89 24.95 13.46
C GLU A 121 9.86 25.76 14.33
N GLU A 122 10.09 25.32 15.57
CA GLU A 122 11.00 26.00 16.49
C GLU A 122 12.45 25.88 15.99
N SER A 123 12.85 24.68 15.56
CA SER A 123 14.20 24.46 15.06
C SER A 123 14.47 25.17 13.73
N PHE A 124 13.47 25.34 12.87
CA PHE A 124 13.64 26.02 11.58
C PHE A 124 13.71 27.55 11.72
N GLY A 125 13.02 28.11 12.72
CA GLY A 125 13.01 29.55 12.98
C GLY A 125 14.18 30.07 13.84
N ASN A 126 15.00 29.19 14.41
CA ASN A 126 16.05 29.57 15.34
C ASN A 126 17.43 29.65 14.65
N PRO A 127 18.04 30.85 14.50
CA PRO A 127 19.32 31.02 13.83
C PRO A 127 20.51 30.42 14.58
N ASP A 128 20.37 30.18 15.89
CA ASP A 128 21.42 29.63 16.75
C ASP A 128 21.40 28.09 16.82
N ARG A 129 20.47 27.44 16.12
CA ARG A 129 20.32 25.98 16.08
C ARG A 129 20.50 25.45 14.67
N ILE A 130 21.18 24.30 14.56
CA ILE A 130 21.17 23.52 13.31
C ILE A 130 19.74 23.01 13.11
N PRO A 131 19.07 23.36 11.99
CA PRO A 131 17.70 22.94 11.73
C PRO A 131 17.64 21.42 11.61
N ARG A 132 16.60 20.81 12.19
CA ARG A 132 16.37 19.37 12.15
C ARG A 132 14.90 19.06 11.90
N MET A 133 14.64 17.89 11.34
CA MET A 133 13.29 17.35 11.23
C MET A 133 12.88 16.69 12.54
N ILE A 134 11.56 16.63 12.78
CA ILE A 134 11.00 15.74 13.80
C ILE A 134 10.81 14.37 13.16
N HIS A 135 11.59 13.39 13.62
CA HIS A 135 11.47 11.99 13.22
C HIS A 135 10.62 11.24 14.23
N ASN A 136 9.51 10.67 13.78
CA ASN A 136 8.64 9.86 14.61
C ASN A 136 8.59 8.42 14.12
N LYS A 137 8.38 7.53 15.08
CA LYS A 137 8.17 6.11 14.85
C LYS A 137 7.13 5.61 15.82
N THR A 138 6.25 4.75 15.35
CA THR A 138 5.41 3.98 16.27
C THR A 138 5.24 2.56 15.74
N THR A 139 5.07 1.60 16.66
CA THR A 139 5.13 0.17 16.37
C THR A 139 3.95 -0.55 16.99
N TRP A 140 3.35 -1.45 16.20
CA TRP A 140 2.27 -2.32 16.62
C TRP A 140 2.59 -3.77 16.26
N ALA A 141 1.73 -4.65 16.75
CA ALA A 141 1.72 -6.02 16.29
C ALA A 141 0.33 -6.63 16.32
N THR A 142 0.14 -7.62 15.47
CA THR A 142 -1.08 -8.43 15.41
C THR A 142 -0.66 -9.89 15.31
N TYR A 143 -1.39 -10.75 16.00
CA TYR A 143 -1.22 -12.19 15.92
C TYR A 143 -2.27 -12.76 14.99
N PHE A 144 -1.96 -13.87 14.33
CA PHE A 144 -2.91 -14.65 13.53
C PHE A 144 -2.47 -16.11 13.50
N THR A 145 -3.30 -17.00 12.97
CA THR A 145 -3.02 -18.44 12.93
C THR A 145 -3.03 -18.94 11.49
N ILE A 146 -2.11 -19.85 11.17
CA ILE A 146 -2.14 -20.65 9.95
C ILE A 146 -2.49 -22.08 10.32
N ASP A 147 -3.50 -22.65 9.64
CA ASP A 147 -4.03 -24.00 9.89
C ASP A 147 -4.57 -24.58 8.57
N ASN A 148 -4.20 -25.83 8.23
CA ASN A 148 -4.62 -26.48 6.98
C ASN A 148 -6.14 -26.63 6.84
N SER A 149 -6.88 -26.66 7.96
CA SER A 149 -8.34 -26.78 7.98
C SER A 149 -9.07 -25.45 7.82
N ALA A 150 -8.36 -24.32 7.87
CA ALA A 150 -8.95 -23.00 7.80
C ALA A 150 -9.34 -22.61 6.35
N PRO A 151 -10.20 -21.59 6.19
CA PRO A 151 -10.54 -21.06 4.87
C PRO A 151 -9.31 -20.46 4.17
N GLN A 152 -9.31 -20.54 2.83
CA GLN A 152 -8.34 -19.83 2.01
C GLN A 152 -8.43 -18.32 2.25
N VAL A 153 -7.32 -17.61 2.05
CA VAL A 153 -7.26 -16.16 2.20
C VAL A 153 -8.24 -15.50 1.21
N ASP A 154 -9.18 -14.74 1.76
CA ASP A 154 -10.12 -13.90 1.02
C ASP A 154 -10.09 -12.49 1.62
N LEU A 155 -9.49 -11.54 0.90
CA LEU A 155 -9.34 -10.15 1.35
C LEU A 155 -10.69 -9.42 1.46
N VAL A 156 -11.66 -9.80 0.63
CA VAL A 156 -13.02 -9.21 0.65
C VAL A 156 -13.72 -9.66 1.92
N ALA A 157 -13.76 -10.97 2.18
CA ALA A 157 -14.37 -11.50 3.39
C ALA A 157 -13.61 -11.09 4.67
N ALA A 158 -12.28 -10.96 4.61
CA ALA A 158 -11.47 -10.55 5.75
C ALA A 158 -11.71 -9.10 6.17
N THR A 159 -12.18 -8.25 5.26
CA THR A 159 -12.48 -6.83 5.53
C THR A 159 -13.98 -6.52 5.59
N ALA A 160 -14.86 -7.47 5.28
CA ALA A 160 -16.30 -7.31 5.37
C ALA A 160 -16.80 -7.39 6.82
N ASN A 161 -17.32 -6.27 7.34
CA ASN A 161 -18.08 -6.18 8.61
C ASN A 161 -17.45 -6.90 9.81
N LYS A 162 -16.12 -6.88 9.92
CA LYS A 162 -15.43 -7.35 11.13
C LYS A 162 -15.37 -6.20 12.15
N THR A 163 -15.21 -6.55 13.42
CA THR A 163 -14.84 -5.56 14.45
C THR A 163 -13.33 -5.39 14.44
N CYS A 164 -12.85 -4.16 14.29
CA CYS A 164 -11.43 -3.85 14.36
C CYS A 164 -11.11 -3.23 15.72
N PRO A 165 -10.25 -3.88 16.53
CA PRO A 165 -9.54 -3.19 17.60
C PRO A 165 -8.88 -1.92 17.09
N ASN A 166 -8.97 -0.84 17.87
CA ASN A 166 -8.27 0.42 17.61
C ASN A 166 -6.75 0.22 17.48
N GLU A 167 -6.21 -0.83 18.10
CA GLU A 167 -4.79 -1.24 18.03
C GLU A 167 -4.32 -1.63 16.62
N TYR A 168 -5.23 -1.75 15.64
CA TYR A 168 -4.88 -2.00 14.25
C TYR A 168 -4.63 -0.72 13.43
N GLY A 169 -4.94 0.44 14.01
CA GLY A 169 -4.83 1.73 13.34
C GLY A 169 -3.96 2.71 14.08
N MET A 170 -3.39 3.63 13.31
CA MET A 170 -2.60 4.74 13.80
C MET A 170 -3.12 6.04 13.20
N ILE A 171 -3.19 7.09 14.02
CA ILE A 171 -3.56 8.44 13.57
C ILE A 171 -2.37 9.39 13.70
N ILE A 172 -2.19 10.21 12.66
CA ILE A 172 -1.30 11.38 12.65
C ILE A 172 -2.17 12.61 12.42
N ASN A 173 -2.14 13.56 13.38
CA ASN A 173 -2.81 14.84 13.24
C ASN A 173 -1.94 15.79 12.41
N VAL A 174 -2.26 15.93 11.13
CA VAL A 174 -1.56 16.76 10.16
C VAL A 174 -2.24 18.12 10.07
N SER A 175 -1.51 19.20 10.34
CA SER A 175 -2.05 20.54 10.15
C SER A 175 -2.10 20.92 8.66
N ASP A 176 -2.81 22.00 8.33
CA ASP A 176 -2.75 22.60 6.99
C ASP A 176 -1.47 23.42 6.75
N LYS A 177 -0.60 23.55 7.76
CA LYS A 177 0.63 24.32 7.68
C LYS A 177 1.77 23.46 7.15
N THR A 178 2.48 24.02 6.19
CA THR A 178 3.72 23.45 5.63
C THR A 178 4.84 24.46 5.73
N LEU A 179 6.09 23.99 5.85
CA LEU A 179 7.28 24.83 5.83
C LEU A 179 8.25 24.34 4.75
N MET A 180 9.04 25.26 4.21
CA MET A 180 10.21 24.89 3.41
C MET A 180 11.26 24.27 4.33
N VAL A 181 11.81 23.13 3.90
CA VAL A 181 12.91 22.46 4.57
C VAL A 181 14.19 23.27 4.31
N PRO A 182 14.89 23.78 5.35
CA PRO A 182 16.14 24.48 5.14
C PRO A 182 17.18 23.58 4.47
N SER A 183 17.96 24.13 3.55
CA SER A 183 18.98 23.37 2.79
C SER A 183 20.10 22.77 3.66
N SER A 184 20.26 23.27 4.89
CA SER A 184 21.22 22.76 5.88
C SER A 184 20.72 21.55 6.67
N VAL A 185 19.45 21.16 6.52
CA VAL A 185 18.95 19.91 7.08
C VAL A 185 19.59 18.77 6.28
N GLU A 186 20.42 17.97 6.94
CA GLU A 186 20.97 16.75 6.31
C GLU A 186 19.82 15.83 5.90
N SER A 187 19.69 15.59 4.60
CA SER A 187 18.77 14.58 4.09
C SER A 187 19.22 13.22 4.59
N SER A 188 18.34 12.50 5.27
CA SER A 188 18.55 11.10 5.70
C SER A 188 18.55 10.11 4.52
N GLY A 189 19.03 10.54 3.35
CA GLY A 189 18.92 9.84 2.06
C GLY A 189 17.54 9.94 1.42
N LYS A 190 16.60 10.68 2.03
CA LYS A 190 15.23 10.87 1.54
C LYS A 190 15.07 12.28 0.99
N THR A 191 14.56 12.39 -0.24
CA THR A 191 14.27 13.69 -0.89
C THR A 191 12.85 14.10 -0.53
N TRP A 192 12.66 15.29 0.01
CA TRP A 192 11.32 15.81 0.31
C TRP A 192 10.65 16.30 -0.97
N ASN A 193 9.35 16.03 -1.10
CA ASN A 193 8.57 16.52 -2.23
C ASN A 193 8.60 18.05 -2.25
N ASN A 194 9.33 18.61 -3.22
CA ASN A 194 9.55 20.04 -3.41
C ASN A 194 10.22 20.75 -2.20
N ASP A 195 11.02 20.04 -1.41
CA ASP A 195 11.63 20.58 -0.18
C ASP A 195 10.61 21.17 0.81
N ILE A 196 9.43 20.57 0.88
CA ILE A 196 8.34 20.97 1.79
C ILE A 196 8.03 19.83 2.76
N CYS A 197 7.83 20.17 4.03
CA CYS A 197 7.32 19.27 5.06
C CYS A 197 5.99 19.79 5.66
N ALA A 198 5.22 18.90 6.28
CA ALA A 198 4.05 19.28 7.06
C ALA A 198 4.39 19.51 8.52
N VAL A 199 3.70 20.49 9.14
CA VAL A 199 3.70 20.70 10.59
C VAL A 199 2.58 19.83 11.20
N LEU A 200 2.87 19.14 12.29
CA LEU A 200 1.84 18.38 13.02
C LEU A 200 0.97 19.32 13.85
N SER A 201 -0.31 18.98 13.99
CA SER A 201 -1.23 19.74 14.83
C SER A 201 -0.98 19.45 16.31
N ASN A 202 -0.92 20.51 17.12
CA ASN A 202 -0.85 20.42 18.59
C ASN A 202 -2.18 20.06 19.25
N SER A 203 -3.16 19.56 18.48
CA SER A 203 -4.46 19.17 19.01
C SER A 203 -4.30 18.07 20.07
N THR A 204 -4.91 18.31 21.24
CA THR A 204 -4.96 17.34 22.35
C THR A 204 -6.05 16.30 22.17
N SER A 205 -6.95 16.47 21.18
CA SER A 205 -7.89 15.43 20.81
C SER A 205 -7.22 14.45 19.85
N THR A 206 -6.87 13.26 20.34
CA THR A 206 -6.48 12.15 19.47
C THR A 206 -7.76 11.45 19.06
N PRO A 207 -8.17 11.51 17.78
CA PRO A 207 -9.31 10.72 17.31
C PRO A 207 -9.02 9.24 17.51
N ILE A 208 -10.08 8.43 17.53
CA ILE A 208 -9.97 6.98 17.60
C ILE A 208 -9.80 6.46 16.16
N PRO A 209 -8.79 5.62 15.88
CA PRO A 209 -8.66 4.96 14.57
C PRO A 209 -9.92 4.16 14.24
N ASP A 210 -10.30 4.12 12.97
CA ASP A 210 -11.35 3.30 12.40
C ASP A 210 -10.78 2.38 11.30
N PRO A 211 -10.04 1.32 11.69
CA PRO A 211 -9.39 0.41 10.75
C PRO A 211 -10.37 -0.43 9.93
N CYS A 212 -11.65 -0.43 10.31
CA CYS A 212 -12.70 -1.21 9.67
C CYS A 212 -13.54 -0.39 8.69
N ARG A 213 -13.33 0.94 8.62
CA ARG A 213 -13.89 1.79 7.56
C ARG A 213 -13.50 1.35 6.16
N VAL A 214 -12.31 0.76 6.02
CA VAL A 214 -11.77 0.32 4.74
C VAL A 214 -12.20 -1.11 4.45
N HIS A 215 -13.01 -1.24 3.40
CA HIS A 215 -13.41 -2.52 2.85
C HIS A 215 -12.69 -2.74 1.52
N ILE A 216 -12.06 -3.90 1.36
CA ILE A 216 -11.49 -4.31 0.08
C ILE A 216 -12.62 -4.94 -0.72
N ASP A 217 -13.03 -4.27 -1.81
CA ASP A 217 -13.97 -4.87 -2.74
C ASP A 217 -13.30 -5.89 -3.66
N LYS A 218 -14.11 -6.59 -4.45
CA LYS A 218 -13.62 -7.61 -5.36
C LYS A 218 -12.61 -7.06 -6.38
N ALA A 219 -12.84 -5.86 -6.91
CA ALA A 219 -11.95 -5.27 -7.91
C ALA A 219 -10.60 -4.88 -7.31
N ALA A 220 -10.59 -4.31 -6.10
CA ALA A 220 -9.39 -4.01 -5.35
C ALA A 220 -8.62 -5.28 -4.98
N ALA A 221 -9.31 -6.35 -4.54
CA ALA A 221 -8.70 -7.65 -4.27
C ALA A 221 -8.06 -8.25 -5.53
N GLU A 222 -8.75 -8.21 -6.68
CA GLU A 222 -8.22 -8.66 -7.97
C GLU A 222 -7.00 -7.82 -8.41
N SER A 223 -7.04 -6.50 -8.21
CA SER A 223 -5.93 -5.59 -8.51
C SER A 223 -4.70 -5.87 -7.63
N ILE A 224 -4.90 -6.08 -6.32
CA ILE A 224 -3.83 -6.46 -5.39
C ILE A 224 -3.22 -7.80 -5.84
N ASN A 225 -4.06 -8.80 -6.12
CA ASN A 225 -3.59 -10.11 -6.57
C ASN A 225 -2.82 -10.03 -7.90
N ALA A 226 -3.27 -9.20 -8.84
CA ALA A 226 -2.57 -8.97 -10.11
C ALA A 226 -1.21 -8.28 -9.92
N SER A 227 -1.15 -7.24 -9.08
CA SER A 227 0.08 -6.52 -8.72
C SER A 227 1.11 -7.46 -8.07
N VAL A 228 0.66 -8.25 -7.09
CA VAL A 228 1.44 -9.28 -6.42
C VAL A 228 1.95 -10.32 -7.41
N THR A 229 1.07 -10.83 -8.26
CA THR A 229 1.42 -11.85 -9.26
C THR A 229 2.47 -11.31 -10.23
N ALA A 230 2.29 -10.09 -10.73
CA ALA A 230 3.26 -9.44 -11.61
C ALA A 230 4.63 -9.32 -10.94
N ARG A 231 4.68 -8.91 -9.66
CA ARG A 231 5.92 -8.78 -8.90
C ARG A 231 6.61 -10.13 -8.71
N VAL A 232 5.89 -11.14 -8.21
CA VAL A 232 6.44 -12.49 -8.00
C VAL A 232 6.94 -13.10 -9.32
N CYS A 233 6.20 -12.90 -10.41
CA CYS A 233 6.60 -13.39 -11.73
C CYS A 233 7.74 -12.62 -12.39
N SER A 234 8.04 -11.40 -11.93
CA SER A 234 9.22 -10.63 -12.35
C SER A 234 10.47 -10.92 -11.53
N GLY A 235 10.37 -11.77 -10.50
CA GLY A 235 11.47 -12.14 -9.62
C GLY A 235 12.55 -12.98 -10.32
N ILE A 236 13.69 -13.14 -9.64
CA ILE A 236 14.86 -13.86 -10.16
C ILE A 236 14.56 -15.35 -10.39
N ASP A 237 13.73 -15.96 -9.53
CA ASP A 237 13.29 -17.35 -9.65
C ASP A 237 11.74 -17.40 -9.61
N PRO A 238 11.08 -17.10 -10.74
CA PRO A 238 9.63 -17.00 -10.77
C PRO A 238 9.00 -18.41 -10.68
N PRO A 239 7.92 -18.56 -9.88
CA PRO A 239 7.18 -19.82 -9.79
C PRO A 239 6.74 -20.35 -11.16
N GLU A 240 6.53 -21.67 -11.26
CA GLU A 240 6.16 -22.33 -12.51
C GLU A 240 4.88 -21.75 -13.14
N TYR A 241 3.91 -21.33 -12.32
CA TYR A 241 2.67 -20.73 -12.82
C TYR A 241 2.89 -19.42 -13.60
N CYS A 242 4.01 -18.73 -13.37
CA CYS A 242 4.39 -17.53 -14.14
C CYS A 242 4.82 -17.87 -15.57
N LYS A 243 5.35 -19.08 -15.80
CA LYS A 243 5.88 -19.51 -17.10
C LYS A 243 4.78 -19.72 -18.15
N LYS A 244 3.51 -19.89 -17.73
CA LYS A 244 2.36 -20.08 -18.62
C LYS A 244 1.89 -18.81 -19.35
N ASN A 245 2.39 -17.62 -18.98
CA ASN A 245 1.95 -16.35 -19.57
C ASN A 245 2.95 -15.68 -20.53
N ALA A 246 4.19 -16.17 -20.61
CA ALA A 246 5.19 -15.59 -21.52
C ALA A 246 4.84 -15.85 -23.01
N ALA A 247 4.29 -17.03 -23.33
CA ALA A 247 3.91 -17.38 -24.70
C ALA A 247 2.67 -16.62 -25.19
N THR A 248 1.72 -16.32 -24.31
CA THR A 248 0.47 -15.61 -24.65
C THR A 248 0.69 -14.11 -24.81
N GLN A 249 1.58 -13.48 -24.02
CA GLN A 249 1.93 -12.07 -24.22
C GLN A 249 2.68 -11.82 -25.53
N LEU A 250 3.60 -12.72 -25.92
CA LEU A 250 4.28 -12.67 -27.21
C LEU A 250 3.34 -12.92 -28.40
N ALA A 251 2.33 -13.79 -28.23
CA ALA A 251 1.30 -13.99 -29.27
C ALA A 251 0.42 -12.74 -29.45
N VAL A 252 0.03 -12.04 -28.37
CA VAL A 252 -0.77 -10.81 -28.46
C VAL A 252 0.03 -9.64 -29.04
N ALA A 253 1.31 -9.50 -28.67
CA ALA A 253 2.20 -8.49 -29.26
C ALA A 253 2.56 -8.79 -30.73
N GLY A 254 2.74 -10.08 -31.07
CA GLY A 254 3.03 -10.54 -32.43
C GLY A 254 1.84 -10.39 -33.38
N VAL A 255 0.63 -10.76 -32.94
CA VAL A 255 -0.59 -10.62 -33.77
C VAL A 255 -0.96 -9.16 -33.97
N SER A 256 -0.75 -8.29 -32.96
CA SER A 256 -0.98 -6.84 -33.09
C SER A 256 -0.01 -6.19 -34.08
N SER A 257 1.23 -6.67 -34.14
CA SER A 257 2.25 -6.14 -35.06
C SER A 257 2.02 -6.61 -36.51
N PHE A 258 1.53 -7.83 -36.73
CA PHE A 258 1.19 -8.33 -38.07
C PHE A 258 -0.07 -7.68 -38.65
N LEU A 259 -1.08 -7.37 -37.82
CA LEU A 259 -2.29 -6.67 -38.29
C LEU A 259 -2.02 -5.21 -38.69
N ALA A 260 -1.06 -4.54 -38.04
CA ALA A 260 -0.65 -3.18 -38.40
C ALA A 260 0.09 -3.12 -39.75
N VAL A 261 0.90 -4.14 -40.08
CA VAL A 261 1.67 -4.16 -41.34
C VAL A 261 0.79 -4.52 -42.55
N VAL A 262 -0.20 -5.40 -42.39
CA VAL A 262 -1.15 -5.72 -43.48
C VAL A 262 -2.11 -4.56 -43.74
N GLY A 263 -2.50 -3.81 -42.71
CA GLY A 263 -3.34 -2.61 -42.87
C GLY A 263 -2.64 -1.44 -43.58
N ALA A 264 -1.33 -1.28 -43.39
CA ALA A 264 -0.55 -0.22 -44.04
C ALA A 264 -0.30 -0.49 -45.53
N LEU A 265 -0.18 -1.76 -45.96
CA LEU A 265 0.01 -2.11 -47.37
C LEU A 265 -1.30 -2.08 -48.19
N GLY A 266 -2.45 -2.28 -47.55
CA GLY A 266 -3.77 -2.16 -48.19
C GLY A 266 -4.20 -0.72 -48.51
N PHE A 267 -3.59 0.28 -47.86
CA PHE A 267 -3.92 1.70 -48.04
C PHE A 267 -3.10 2.39 -49.15
N PHE A 268 -2.11 1.72 -49.74
CA PHE A 268 -1.31 2.24 -50.86
C PHE A 268 -1.69 1.64 -52.22
N LEU A 269 -2.73 0.80 -52.29
CA LEU A 269 -3.18 0.12 -53.52
C LEU A 269 -4.70 0.23 -53.79
N ALA A 270 -5.37 1.27 -53.27
CA ALA A 270 -6.75 1.62 -53.63
C ALA A 270 -6.85 3.09 -54.05
#